data_AF-A0A523PKF6-F1
#
_entry.id   AF-A0A523PKF6-F1
#
_cell.length_a   1.000
_cell.length_b   1.000
_cell.length_c   1.000
_cell.angle_alpha   90.00
_cell.angle_beta   90.00
_cell.angle_gamma   90.00
#
_symmetry.space_group_name_H-M   'P 1'
#
loop_
_entity.id
_entity.type
_entity.pdbx_description
1 polymer ?
#
loop_
_entity_poly.entity_id
_entity_poly.type
_entity_poly.pdbx_seq_one_letter_code
_entity_poly.pdbx_strand_id
1 'polypeptide(L)'
;MTKRSYNRRSDDEVIGDLQAKIDKIEARLVARQRKDSPVLKEIPKVKRQLAKFAQLCMDHDRKDLANTVMAFLSTIDVQARQSPEGSNGRGHVYEEHVEV
;
A
#
# COMPACT_ATOMS: atom_id res chain seq x y z
N MET A 1 -17.73 -37.78 30.07
CA MET A 1 -17.80 -36.95 28.86
C MET A 1 -17.67 -35.49 29.26
N THR A 2 -16.54 -34.87 28.94
CA THR A 2 -16.26 -33.45 29.21
C THR A 2 -17.13 -32.60 28.30
N LYS A 3 -18.11 -31.88 28.85
CA LYS A 3 -18.99 -30.99 28.07
C LYS A 3 -18.17 -29.82 27.54
N ARG A 4 -18.08 -29.67 26.22
CA ARG A 4 -17.54 -28.45 25.58
C ARG A 4 -18.46 -27.29 25.94
N SER A 5 -17.96 -26.36 26.77
CA SER A 5 -18.62 -25.08 26.97
C SER A 5 -18.54 -24.30 25.65
N TYR A 6 -19.69 -24.06 25.03
CA TYR A 6 -19.79 -23.25 23.83
C TYR A 6 -19.96 -21.80 24.28
N ASN A 7 -18.90 -21.00 24.22
CA ASN A 7 -19.01 -19.57 24.45
C ASN A 7 -19.73 -18.97 23.23
N ARG A 8 -20.97 -18.50 23.39
CA ARG A 8 -21.64 -17.71 22.35
C ARG A 8 -20.93 -16.37 22.29
N ARG A 9 -20.58 -15.94 21.08
CA ARG A 9 -20.03 -14.60 20.86
C ARG A 9 -21.00 -13.56 21.40
N SER A 10 -20.49 -12.55 22.10
CA SER A 10 -21.32 -11.44 22.54
C SER A 10 -21.74 -10.60 21.33
N ASP A 11 -22.83 -9.84 21.47
CA ASP A 11 -23.29 -8.95 20.40
C ASP A 11 -22.20 -7.93 20.04
N ASP A 12 -21.41 -7.47 21.01
CA ASP A 12 -20.26 -6.57 20.81
C ASP A 12 -19.16 -7.22 19.95
N GLU A 13 -18.85 -8.50 20.18
CA GLU A 13 -17.89 -9.24 19.36
C GLU A 13 -18.39 -9.41 17.92
N VAL A 14 -19.69 -9.64 17.75
CA VAL A 14 -20.32 -9.73 16.42
C VAL A 14 -20.28 -8.39 15.70
N ILE A 15 -20.57 -7.29 16.40
CA ILE A 15 -20.49 -5.93 15.86
C ILE A 15 -19.06 -5.59 15.46
N GLY A 16 -18.07 -5.90 16.30
CA GLY A 16 -16.65 -5.69 15.98
C GLY A 16 -16.19 -6.46 14.75
N ASP A 17 -16.57 -7.74 14.65
CA ASP A 17 -16.31 -8.59 13.48
C ASP A 17 -16.92 -8.01 12.19
N LEU A 18 -18.13 -7.46 12.30
CA LEU A 18 -18.85 -6.86 11.16
C LEU A 18 -18.22 -5.52 10.76
N GLN A 19 -17.84 -4.67 11.72
CA GLN A 19 -17.17 -3.40 11.45
C GLN A 19 -15.83 -3.63 10.75
N ALA A 20 -15.02 -4.58 11.22
CA ALA A 20 -13.76 -4.94 10.57
C ALA A 20 -13.93 -5.47 9.13
N LYS A 21 -15.10 -6.05 8.81
CA LYS A 21 -15.44 -6.44 7.43
C LYS A 21 -15.86 -5.24 6.59
N ILE A 22 -16.62 -4.31 7.14
CA ILE A 22 -17.01 -3.06 6.48
C ILE A 22 -15.76 -2.28 6.09
N ASP A 23 -14.84 -2.05 7.04
CA ASP A 23 -13.60 -1.29 6.79
C ASP A 23 -12.75 -1.92 5.66
N LYS A 24 -12.67 -3.27 5.62
CA LYS A 24 -11.98 -4.00 4.55
C LYS A 24 -12.66 -3.83 3.19
N ILE A 25 -14.00 -3.77 3.15
CA ILE A 25 -14.77 -3.60 1.91
C ILE A 25 -14.62 -2.16 1.42
N GLU A 26 -14.71 -1.17 2.30
CA GLU A 26 -14.52 0.24 1.98
C GLU A 26 -13.11 0.50 1.44
N ALA A 27 -12.07 -0.03 2.09
CA ALA A 27 -10.70 0.06 1.60
C ALA A 27 -10.54 -0.53 0.18
N ARG A 28 -11.24 -1.63 -0.13
CA ARG A 28 -11.25 -2.23 -1.48
C ARG A 28 -12.01 -1.38 -2.50
N LEU A 29 -13.10 -0.73 -2.10
CA LEU A 29 -13.86 0.18 -2.96
C LEU A 29 -13.04 1.42 -3.30
N VAL A 30 -12.42 2.04 -2.30
CA VAL A 30 -11.52 3.19 -2.49
C VAL A 30 -10.34 2.81 -3.40
N ALA A 31 -9.71 1.64 -3.18
CA ALA A 31 -8.63 1.17 -4.03
C ALA A 31 -9.06 0.87 -5.49
N ARG A 32 -10.33 0.50 -5.72
CA ARG A 32 -10.90 0.29 -7.06
C ARG A 32 -11.28 1.59 -7.74
N GLN A 33 -11.72 2.60 -6.98
CA GLN A 33 -12.12 3.91 -7.48
C GLN A 33 -10.92 4.83 -7.76
N ARG A 34 -9.73 4.49 -7.27
CA ARG A 34 -8.49 5.20 -7.62
C ARG A 34 -8.30 5.28 -9.14
N LYS A 35 -8.25 6.50 -9.67
CA LYS A 35 -8.12 6.80 -11.10
C LYS A 35 -6.84 6.22 -11.73
N ASP A 36 -5.78 6.06 -10.94
CA ASP A 36 -4.49 5.48 -11.29
C ASP A 36 -4.40 3.96 -11.08
N SER A 37 -5.51 3.30 -10.70
CA SER A 37 -5.58 1.84 -10.51
C SER A 37 -5.01 1.01 -11.68
N PRO A 38 -5.18 1.39 -12.97
CA PRO A 38 -4.54 0.68 -14.08
C PRO A 38 -3.01 0.71 -14.02
N VAL A 39 -2.41 1.85 -13.65
CA VAL A 39 -0.96 2.01 -13.54
C VAL A 39 -0.43 1.19 -12.36
N LEU A 40 -1.08 1.31 -11.20
CA LEU A 40 -0.69 0.58 -9.98
C LEU A 40 -0.73 -0.94 -10.18
N LYS A 41 -1.63 -1.46 -11.03
CA LYS A 41 -1.70 -2.89 -11.38
C LYS A 41 -0.51 -3.38 -12.21
N GLU A 42 0.11 -2.52 -13.01
CA GLU A 42 1.24 -2.88 -13.87
C GLU A 42 2.60 -2.78 -13.15
N ILE A 43 2.69 -1.93 -12.11
CA ILE A 43 3.92 -1.74 -11.33
C ILE A 43 4.57 -3.05 -10.86
N PRO A 44 3.86 -4.04 -10.29
CA PRO A 44 4.47 -5.31 -9.88
C PRO A 44 5.14 -6.09 -11.03
N LYS A 45 4.59 -6.02 -12.25
CA LYS A 45 5.19 -6.67 -13.43
C LYS A 45 6.49 -5.98 -13.83
N VAL A 46 6.46 -4.65 -13.88
CA VAL A 46 7.64 -3.82 -14.20
C VAL A 46 8.75 -4.06 -13.18
N LYS A 47 8.42 -4.08 -11.88
CA LYS A 47 9.40 -4.36 -10.81
C LYS A 47 10.10 -5.70 -10.99
N ARG A 48 9.35 -6.76 -11.31
CA ARG A 48 9.95 -8.08 -11.55
C ARG A 48 10.92 -8.05 -12.73
N GLN A 49 10.58 -7.34 -13.80
CA GLN A 49 11.45 -7.28 -14.98
C GLN A 49 12.73 -6.47 -14.70
N LEU A 50 12.60 -5.34 -14.01
CA LEU A 50 13.74 -4.52 -13.59
C LEU A 50 14.64 -5.24 -12.59
N ALA A 51 14.08 -6.01 -11.64
CA ALA A 51 14.87 -6.81 -10.72
C ALA A 51 15.68 -7.90 -11.45
N LYS A 52 15.07 -8.57 -12.44
CA LYS A 52 15.80 -9.52 -13.31
C LYS A 52 16.91 -8.83 -14.09
N PHE A 53 16.65 -7.64 -14.61
CA PHE A 53 17.65 -6.87 -15.35
C PHE A 53 18.80 -6.41 -14.44
N ALA A 54 18.51 -5.94 -13.23
CA ALA A 54 19.53 -5.59 -12.25
C ALA A 54 20.42 -6.80 -11.91
N GLN A 55 19.83 -7.99 -11.74
CA GLN A 55 20.59 -9.22 -11.54
C GLN A 55 21.48 -9.53 -12.73
N LEU A 56 20.95 -9.46 -13.96
CA LEU A 56 21.74 -9.66 -15.18
C LEU A 56 22.92 -8.67 -15.25
N CYS A 57 22.71 -7.41 -14.89
CA CYS A 57 23.78 -6.42 -14.83
C CYS A 57 24.86 -6.79 -13.80
N MET A 58 24.47 -7.30 -12.63
CA MET A 58 25.42 -7.79 -11.62
C MET A 58 26.20 -9.01 -12.13
N ASP A 59 25.53 -9.94 -12.80
CA ASP A 59 26.14 -11.17 -13.35
C ASP A 59 27.19 -10.86 -14.45
N HIS A 60 27.06 -9.72 -15.12
CA HIS A 60 27.98 -9.23 -16.16
C HIS A 60 28.88 -8.07 -15.70
N ASP A 61 29.09 -7.91 -14.38
CA ASP A 61 29.95 -6.87 -13.77
C ASP A 61 29.59 -5.41 -14.11
N ARG A 62 28.38 -5.17 -14.63
CA ARG A 62 27.81 -3.83 -14.88
C ARG A 62 27.09 -3.29 -13.65
N LYS A 63 27.83 -3.15 -12.56
CA LYS A 63 27.33 -2.67 -11.25
C LYS A 63 26.77 -1.25 -11.32
N ASP A 64 27.31 -0.42 -12.21
CA ASP A 64 26.80 0.92 -12.50
C ASP A 64 25.33 0.89 -12.91
N LEU A 65 24.98 0.02 -13.87
CA LEU A 65 23.61 -0.12 -14.35
C LEU A 65 22.70 -0.77 -13.30
N ALA A 66 23.20 -1.79 -12.60
CA ALA A 66 22.44 -2.44 -11.54
C ALA A 66 22.05 -1.45 -10.42
N ASN A 67 22.99 -0.59 -10.01
CA ASN A 67 22.75 0.45 -9.01
C ASN A 67 21.69 1.45 -9.46
N THR A 68 21.75 1.90 -10.73
CA THR A 68 20.73 2.81 -11.29
C THR A 68 19.34 2.17 -11.28
N VAL A 69 19.24 0.91 -11.68
CA VAL A 69 17.95 0.19 -11.73
C VAL A 69 17.38 0.00 -10.32
N MET A 70 18.22 -0.32 -9.34
CA MET A 70 17.81 -0.46 -7.95
C MET A 70 17.33 0.87 -7.34
N ALA A 71 18.01 1.98 -7.64
CA ALA A 71 17.58 3.32 -7.23
C ALA A 71 16.26 3.74 -7.90
N PHE A 72 16.07 3.36 -9.17
CA PHE A 72 14.81 3.59 -9.87
C PHE A 72 13.65 2.77 -9.26
N LEU A 73 13.91 1.50 -8.92
CA LEU A 73 12.94 0.64 -8.23
C LEU A 73 12.48 1.25 -6.90
N SER A 74 13.41 1.72 -6.06
CA SER A 74 13.04 2.35 -4.78
C SER A 74 12.21 3.63 -4.98
N THR A 75 12.52 4.41 -6.01
CA THR A 75 11.78 5.63 -6.36
C THR A 75 10.33 5.30 -6.75
N ILE A 76 10.13 4.29 -7.61
CA ILE A 76 8.79 3.82 -7.99
C ILE A 76 8.02 3.32 -6.76
N ASP A 77 8.66 2.58 -5.85
CA ASP A 77 8.02 2.09 -4.63
C ASP A 77 7.46 3.22 -3.77
N VAL A 78 8.23 4.29 -3.61
CA VAL A 78 7.82 5.46 -2.83
C VAL A 78 6.69 6.20 -3.54
N GLN A 79 6.85 6.48 -4.84
CA GLN A 79 5.87 7.23 -5.62
C GLN A 79 4.54 6.46 -5.77
N ALA A 80 4.57 5.15 -5.93
CA ALA A 80 3.37 4.32 -6.06
C ALA A 80 2.50 4.29 -4.78
N ARG A 81 3.09 4.60 -3.62
CA ARG A 81 2.36 4.71 -2.34
C ARG A 81 1.72 6.08 -2.17
N GLN A 82 2.24 7.11 -2.84
CA GLN A 82 1.70 8.45 -2.81
C GLN A 82 0.44 8.51 -3.68
N SER A 83 -0.65 9.05 -3.14
CA SER A 83 -1.84 9.34 -3.95
C SER A 83 -1.52 10.53 -4.88
N PRO A 84 -1.96 10.52 -6.16
CA PRO A 84 -1.74 11.64 -7.08
C PRO A 84 -2.36 12.96 -6.60
N GLU A 85 -3.32 12.91 -5.67
CA GLU A 85 -3.95 14.10 -5.08
C GLU A 85 -3.11 14.74 -3.96
N GLY A 86 -2.06 14.07 -3.48
CA GLY A 86 -1.21 14.52 -2.38
C GLY A 86 0.01 15.35 -2.80
N SER A 87 0.22 15.62 -4.09
CA SER A 87 1.40 16.34 -4.59
C SER A 87 1.14 17.78 -5.02
N ASN A 88 -0.10 18.28 -4.92
CA ASN A 88 -0.46 19.68 -5.19
C ASN A 88 -0.75 20.45 -3.89
N GLY A 89 0.20 20.45 -2.96
CA GLY A 89 0.01 21.19 -1.72
C GLY A 89 1.28 21.32 -0.91
N ARG A 90 2.03 22.40 -1.14
CA ARG A 90 2.59 23.16 -0.02
C ARG A 90 1.39 23.66 0.81
N GLY A 91 0.79 22.78 1.60
CA GLY A 91 -0.23 23.12 2.58
C GLY A 91 0.47 23.30 3.91
N HIS A 92 0.91 24.53 4.19
CA HIS A 92 1.06 25.00 5.56
C HIS A 92 -0.29 24.77 6.23
N VAL A 93 -0.40 23.74 7.06
CA VAL A 93 -1.51 23.64 8.01
C VAL A 93 -1.15 24.65 9.09
N TYR A 94 -1.82 25.80 9.08
CA TYR A 94 -1.84 26.68 10.24
C TYR A 94 -2.50 25.87 11.36
N GLU A 95 -1.74 25.67 12.41
CA GLU A 95 -2.18 25.18 13.70
C GLU A 95 -3.17 26.23 14.25
N GLU A 96 -4.47 26.00 14.05
CA GLU A 96 -5.50 26.82 14.68
C GLU A 96 -5.59 26.39 16.14
N HIS A 97 -4.86 27.11 16.99
CA HIS A 97 -5.07 27.09 18.43
C HIS A 97 -6.52 27.53 18.72
N VAL A 98 -7.39 26.57 19.02
CA VAL A 98 -8.66 26.82 19.69
C VAL A 98 -8.36 26.87 21.18
N GLU A 99 -8.06 28.07 21.69
CA GLU A 99 -8.23 28.35 23.12
C GLU A 99 -9.73 28.54 23.39
N VAL A 100 -10.25 27.77 24.35
CA VAL A 100 -11.57 27.96 24.98
C VAL A 100 -11.36 28.65 26.31
#